data_AF-A0A1V4JWZ0-F1
#
_entry.id   AF-A0A1V4JWZ0-F1
#
_cell.length_a   1.000
_cell.length_b   1.000
_cell.length_c   1.000
_cell.angle_alpha   90.00
_cell.angle_beta   90.00
_cell.angle_gamma   90.00
#
_symmetry.space_group_name_H-M   'P 1'
#
loop_
_entity.id
_entity.type
_entity.pdbx_description
1 polymer ?
#
loop_
_entity_poly.entity_id
_entity_poly.type
_entity_poly.pdbx_seq_one_letter_code
_entity_poly.pdbx_strand_id
1 'polypeptide(L)'
;MEELKQCRLQQRNISATVDKLTLCLPVLEMYSKLREQMKSKRHYPALKTLEHLEHTYLPQVSHYRFCKIMVDNIPKLREEIKEVSMSDLKDFLESIRKHSDKIGETAMKQVGLVCAHALEVLCEEEPGSPSCQRKFYSSSPKESTQF
;
A
#
# COMPACT_ATOMS: atom_id res chain seq x y z
N MET A 1 38.95 46.45 -24.96
CA MET A 1 39.12 45.09 -25.56
C MET A 1 39.18 44.02 -24.48
N GLU A 2 39.99 44.19 -23.44
CA GLU A 2 40.17 43.18 -22.39
C GLU A 2 38.92 43.01 -21.49
N GLU A 3 38.27 44.11 -21.09
CA GLU A 3 37.04 44.07 -20.29
C GLU A 3 35.89 43.33 -21.00
N LEU A 4 35.74 43.53 -22.31
CA LEU A 4 34.71 42.84 -23.10
C LEU A 4 34.97 41.33 -23.19
N LYS A 5 36.24 40.90 -23.27
CA LYS A 5 36.60 39.47 -23.21
C LYS A 5 36.28 38.87 -21.85
N GLN A 6 36.63 39.56 -20.77
CA GLN A 6 36.32 39.14 -19.40
C GLN A 6 34.81 39.03 -19.17
N CYS A 7 34.05 40.02 -19.63
CA CYS A 7 32.59 40.02 -19.51
C CYS A 7 31.95 38.83 -20.27
N ARG A 8 32.44 38.51 -21.48
CA ARG A 8 31.99 37.33 -22.24
C ARG A 8 32.34 36.02 -21.56
N LEU A 9 33.52 35.92 -20.93
CA LEU A 9 33.92 34.74 -20.17
C LEU A 9 33.01 34.55 -18.95
N GLN A 10 32.76 35.62 -18.19
CA GLN A 10 31.84 35.58 -17.06
C GLN A 10 30.43 35.16 -17.51
N GLN A 11 29.91 35.73 -18.60
CA GLN A 11 28.61 35.38 -19.14
C GLN A 11 28.52 33.88 -19.50
N ARG A 12 29.56 33.32 -20.13
CA ARG A 12 29.63 31.88 -20.43
C ARG A 12 29.65 31.02 -19.18
N ASN A 13 30.44 31.41 -18.17
CA ASN A 13 30.52 30.69 -16.90
C ASN A 13 29.18 30.71 -16.17
N ILE A 14 28.49 31.86 -16.16
CA ILE A 14 27.15 32.01 -15.58
C ILE A 14 26.16 31.11 -16.32
N SER A 15 26.10 31.19 -17.66
CA SER A 15 25.21 30.36 -18.47
C SER A 15 25.43 28.88 -18.21
N ALA A 16 26.69 28.42 -18.26
CA ALA A 16 27.03 27.03 -18.01
C ALA A 16 26.69 26.58 -16.58
N THR A 17 26.72 27.49 -15.60
CA THR A 17 26.34 27.18 -14.21
C THR A 17 24.83 27.07 -14.09
N VAL A 18 24.07 27.97 -14.71
CA VAL A 18 22.60 27.90 -14.76
C VAL A 18 22.16 26.59 -15.40
N ASP A 19 22.72 26.22 -16.55
CA ASP A 19 22.39 24.97 -17.24
C ASP A 19 22.63 23.75 -16.35
N LYS A 20 23.77 23.71 -15.65
CA LYS A 20 24.12 22.64 -14.71
C LYS A 20 23.16 22.55 -13.53
N LEU A 21 22.78 23.69 -12.95
CA LEU A 21 21.83 23.73 -11.83
C LEU A 21 20.43 23.31 -12.26
N THR A 22 19.99 23.75 -13.44
CA THR A 22 18.67 23.38 -14.00
C THR A 22 18.54 21.86 -14.18
N LEU A 23 19.61 21.15 -14.55
CA LEU A 23 19.61 19.70 -14.62
C LEU A 23 19.44 19.00 -13.25
N CYS A 24 19.90 19.64 -12.17
CA CYS A 24 19.82 19.08 -10.82
C CYS A 24 18.46 19.32 -10.15
N LEU A 25 17.72 20.36 -10.53
CA LEU A 25 16.41 20.70 -9.95
C LEU A 25 15.41 19.53 -9.96
N PRO A 26 15.12 18.87 -11.09
CA PRO A 26 14.11 17.80 -11.10
C PRO A 26 14.49 16.61 -10.21
N VAL A 27 15.79 16.34 -10.03
CA VAL A 27 16.28 15.27 -9.15
C VAL A 27 15.95 15.60 -7.68
N LEU A 28 16.19 16.84 -7.26
CA LEU A 28 15.94 17.31 -5.91
C LEU A 28 14.44 17.41 -5.61
N GLU A 29 13.66 17.93 -6.55
CA GLU A 29 12.19 18.02 -6.44
C GLU A 29 11.55 16.62 -6.32
N MET A 30 11.95 15.69 -7.18
CA MET A 30 11.43 14.32 -7.15
C MET A 30 11.80 13.58 -5.86
N TYR A 31 13.00 13.80 -5.34
CA TYR A 31 13.40 13.25 -4.05
C TYR A 31 12.63 13.87 -2.87
N SER A 32 12.35 15.18 -2.90
CA SER A 32 11.49 15.82 -1.91
C SER A 32 10.08 15.22 -1.94
N LYS A 33 9.51 15.07 -3.13
CA LYS A 33 8.21 14.42 -3.34
C LYS A 33 8.19 12.98 -2.81
N LEU A 34 9.25 12.20 -3.05
CA LEU A 34 9.39 10.86 -2.47
C LEU A 34 9.31 10.89 -0.94
N ARG A 35 10.07 11.78 -0.30
CA ARG A 35 10.08 11.92 1.17
C ARG A 35 8.70 12.29 1.72
N GLU A 36 7.95 13.14 1.03
CA GLU A 36 6.57 13.48 1.40
C GLU A 36 5.60 12.30 1.22
N GLN A 37 5.74 11.52 0.15
CA GLN A 37 4.93 10.32 -0.07
C GLN A 37 5.19 9.26 1.02
N MET A 38 6.44 9.09 1.44
CA MET A 38 6.79 8.22 2.56
C MET A 38 6.17 8.70 3.88
N LYS A 39 6.27 10.00 4.19
CA LYS A 39 5.64 10.58 5.40
C LYS A 39 4.12 10.43 5.41
N SER A 40 3.48 10.50 4.25
CA SER A 40 2.03 10.34 4.11
C SER A 40 1.57 8.87 4.01
N LYS A 41 2.46 7.90 4.26
CA LYS A 41 2.21 6.44 4.15
C LYS A 41 1.64 6.02 2.77
N ARG A 42 1.95 6.79 1.72
CA ARG A 42 1.58 6.47 0.34
C ARG A 42 2.64 5.56 -0.26
N HIS A 43 2.69 4.32 0.22
CA HIS A 43 3.77 3.36 -0.07
C HIS A 43 3.95 3.08 -1.56
N TYR A 44 2.85 2.83 -2.28
CA TYR A 44 2.92 2.54 -3.72
C TYR A 44 3.36 3.75 -4.57
N PRO A 45 2.75 4.95 -4.40
CA PRO A 45 3.28 6.15 -5.06
C PRO A 45 4.74 6.44 -4.73
N ALA A 46 5.17 6.24 -3.47
CA ALA A 46 6.57 6.40 -3.07
C ALA A 46 7.49 5.46 -3.86
N LEU A 47 7.15 4.18 -3.97
CA LEU A 47 7.94 3.22 -4.76
C LEU A 47 8.03 3.60 -6.24
N LYS A 48 6.91 4.04 -6.85
CA LYS A 48 6.92 4.49 -8.26
C LYS A 48 7.80 5.73 -8.45
N THR A 49 7.74 6.69 -7.53
CA THR A 49 8.60 7.89 -7.57
C THR A 49 10.07 7.52 -7.40
N LEU A 50 10.39 6.61 -6.48
CA LEU A 50 11.76 6.13 -6.24
C LEU A 50 12.34 5.41 -7.46
N GLU A 51 11.56 4.52 -8.08
CA GLU A 51 11.92 3.83 -9.33
C GLU A 51 12.21 4.83 -10.46
N HIS A 52 11.37 5.85 -10.61
CA HIS A 52 11.55 6.87 -11.64
C HIS A 52 12.78 7.76 -11.36
N LEU A 53 13.03 8.13 -10.11
CA LEU A 53 14.23 8.84 -9.69
C LEU A 53 15.51 8.05 -10.03
N GLU A 54 15.51 6.75 -9.74
CA GLU A 54 16.63 5.83 -9.98
C GLU A 54 16.96 5.65 -11.46
N HIS A 55 15.95 5.38 -12.27
CA HIS A 55 16.17 4.99 -13.66
C HIS A 55 16.16 6.16 -14.65
N THR A 56 15.49 7.27 -14.34
CA THR A 56 15.31 8.39 -15.28
C THR A 56 16.20 9.58 -14.96
N TYR A 57 16.24 10.03 -13.70
CA TYR A 57 16.89 11.29 -13.35
C TYR A 57 18.35 11.12 -12.90
N LEU A 58 18.61 10.21 -11.95
CA LEU A 58 19.96 10.03 -11.39
C LEU A 58 21.05 9.68 -12.43
N PRO A 59 20.79 8.91 -13.50
CA PRO A 59 21.81 8.63 -14.52
C PRO A 59 22.30 9.89 -15.24
N GLN A 60 21.43 10.89 -15.41
CA GLN A 60 21.72 12.14 -16.15
C GLN A 60 22.70 13.06 -15.39
N VAL A 61 22.78 12.90 -14.08
CA VAL A 61 23.52 13.77 -13.15
C VAL A 61 24.53 12.99 -12.29
N SER A 62 24.86 11.76 -12.70
CA SER A 62 25.65 10.78 -11.94
C SER A 62 27.08 11.22 -11.56
N HIS A 63 27.65 12.18 -12.31
CA HIS A 63 28.97 12.74 -12.02
C HIS A 63 28.98 13.63 -10.75
N TYR A 64 27.83 14.15 -10.33
CA TYR A 64 27.76 14.95 -9.11
C TYR A 64 27.79 14.07 -7.85
N ARG A 65 28.54 14.52 -6.85
CA ARG A 65 28.72 13.79 -5.58
C ARG A 65 27.41 13.56 -4.83
N PHE A 66 26.48 14.51 -4.85
CA PHE A 66 25.19 14.36 -4.17
C PHE A 66 24.33 13.24 -4.77
N CYS A 67 24.42 13.02 -6.09
CA CYS A 67 23.68 11.96 -6.76
C CYS A 67 24.19 10.57 -6.33
N LYS A 68 25.50 10.40 -6.16
CA LYS A 68 26.08 9.15 -5.64
C LYS A 68 25.51 8.80 -4.25
N ILE A 69 25.46 9.80 -3.37
CA ILE A 69 24.86 9.64 -2.04
C ILE A 69 23.39 9.22 -2.15
N MET A 70 22.63 9.80 -3.08
CA MET A 70 21.24 9.42 -3.29
C MET A 70 21.11 7.97 -3.75
N VAL A 71 21.91 7.55 -4.74
CA VAL A 71 21.95 6.16 -5.24
C VAL A 71 22.28 5.17 -4.12
N ASP A 72 23.30 5.46 -3.31
CA ASP A 72 23.70 4.60 -2.19
C ASP A 72 22.59 4.47 -1.11
N ASN A 73 21.67 5.43 -1.04
CA ASN A 73 20.54 5.40 -0.12
C ASN A 73 19.29 4.72 -0.70
N ILE A 74 19.20 4.47 -2.00
CA ILE A 74 18.03 3.84 -2.64
C ILE A 74 17.67 2.49 -1.99
N PRO A 75 18.62 1.56 -1.75
CA PRO A 75 18.29 0.28 -1.11
C PRO A 75 17.69 0.46 0.28
N LYS A 76 18.20 1.44 1.05
CA LYS A 76 17.70 1.76 2.38
C LYS A 76 16.28 2.31 2.34
N LEU A 77 16.00 3.19 1.38
CA LEU A 77 14.65 3.75 1.18
C LEU A 77 13.65 2.65 0.78
N ARG A 78 14.07 1.70 -0.08
CA ARG A 78 13.24 0.55 -0.46
C ARG A 78 12.92 -0.32 0.76
N GLU A 79 13.90 -0.60 1.60
CA GLU A 79 13.69 -1.38 2.82
C GLU A 79 12.80 -0.63 3.83
N GLU A 80 13.02 0.68 4.03
CA GLU A 80 12.16 1.51 4.89
C GLU A 80 10.69 1.46 4.46
N ILE A 81 10.41 1.64 3.16
CA ILE A 81 9.04 1.55 2.64
C ILE A 81 8.46 0.15 2.87
N LYS A 82 9.26 -0.90 2.62
CA LYS A 82 8.84 -2.29 2.82
C LYS A 82 8.51 -2.57 4.28
N GLU A 83 9.38 -2.19 5.22
CA GLU A 83 9.17 -2.40 6.65
C GLU A 83 7.88 -1.74 7.13
N VAL A 84 7.69 -0.46 6.80
CA VAL A 84 6.47 0.28 7.19
C VAL A 84 5.23 -0.33 6.54
N SER A 85 5.29 -0.68 5.25
CA SER A 85 4.17 -1.32 4.54
C SER A 85 3.79 -2.67 5.16
N MET A 86 4.79 -3.48 5.51
CA MET A 86 4.57 -4.78 6.12
C MET A 86 4.03 -4.67 7.54
N SER A 87 4.44 -3.65 8.30
CA SER A 87 3.84 -3.36 9.61
C SER A 87 2.37 -3.00 9.48
N ASP A 88 2.04 -2.04 8.60
CA ASP A 88 0.66 -1.60 8.38
C ASP A 88 -0.23 -2.79 7.95
N LEU A 89 0.28 -3.69 7.09
CA LEU A 89 -0.43 -4.92 6.68
C LEU A 89 -0.64 -5.89 7.86
N LYS A 90 0.39 -6.13 8.68
CA LYS A 90 0.29 -7.01 9.85
C LYS A 90 -0.74 -6.48 10.84
N ASP A 91 -0.71 -5.18 11.11
CA ASP A 91 -1.65 -4.52 12.02
C ASP A 91 -3.09 -4.61 11.48
N PHE A 92 -3.27 -4.48 10.17
CA PHE A 92 -4.56 -4.66 9.52
C PHE A 92 -5.10 -6.09 9.68
N LEU A 93 -4.29 -7.12 9.40
CA LEU A 93 -4.69 -8.51 9.54
C LEU A 93 -5.00 -8.89 10.99
N GLU A 94 -4.22 -8.37 11.94
CA GLU A 94 -4.46 -8.56 13.38
C GLU A 94 -5.77 -7.89 13.81
N SER A 95 -6.08 -6.72 13.25
CA SER A 95 -7.37 -6.05 13.47
C SER A 95 -8.54 -6.89 12.97
N ILE A 96 -8.44 -7.47 11.77
CA ILE A 96 -9.47 -8.38 11.24
C ILE A 96 -9.65 -9.56 12.18
N ARG A 97 -8.56 -10.25 12.55
CA ARG A 97 -8.60 -11.42 13.44
C ARG A 97 -9.32 -11.14 14.77
N LYS A 98 -9.08 -9.97 15.36
CA LYS A 98 -9.72 -9.58 16.64
C LYS A 98 -11.23 -9.34 16.54
N HIS A 99 -11.73 -8.94 15.37
CA HIS A 99 -13.13 -8.56 15.20
C HIS A 99 -13.94 -9.62 14.45
N SER A 100 -13.31 -10.50 13.68
CA SER A 100 -13.96 -11.54 12.88
C SER A 100 -14.80 -12.48 13.72
N ASP A 101 -14.33 -12.88 14.90
CA ASP A 101 -15.01 -13.86 15.75
C ASP A 101 -16.35 -13.33 16.28
N LYS A 102 -16.39 -12.07 16.71
CA LYS A 102 -17.61 -11.42 17.20
C LYS A 102 -18.64 -11.23 16.09
N ILE A 103 -18.18 -10.83 14.91
CA ILE A 103 -19.02 -10.71 13.73
C ILE A 103 -19.58 -12.08 13.34
N GLY A 104 -18.71 -13.10 13.31
CA GLY A 104 -19.08 -14.49 13.04
C GLY A 104 -20.10 -15.03 14.04
N GLU A 105 -19.87 -14.84 15.34
CA GLU A 105 -20.81 -15.25 16.39
C GLU A 105 -22.19 -14.60 16.21
N THR A 106 -22.23 -13.30 15.92
CA THR A 106 -23.48 -12.57 15.72
C THR A 106 -24.20 -13.04 14.46
N ALA A 107 -23.47 -13.24 13.35
CA ALA A 107 -24.03 -13.75 12.11
C ALA A 107 -24.59 -15.17 12.29
N MET A 108 -23.86 -16.06 12.98
CA MET A 108 -24.30 -17.43 13.25
C MET A 108 -25.52 -17.47 14.18
N LYS A 109 -25.56 -16.61 15.21
CA LYS A 109 -26.76 -16.44 16.06
C LYS A 109 -27.97 -16.00 15.24
N GLN A 110 -27.81 -15.02 14.35
CA GLN A 110 -28.90 -14.54 13.50
C GLN A 110 -29.39 -15.63 12.55
N VAL A 111 -28.49 -16.38 11.91
CA VAL A 111 -28.86 -17.52 11.06
C VAL A 111 -29.59 -18.58 11.86
N GLY A 112 -29.11 -18.91 13.07
CA GLY A 112 -29.78 -19.85 13.97
C GLY A 112 -31.20 -19.41 14.33
N LEU A 113 -31.40 -18.14 14.68
CA LEU A 113 -32.73 -17.58 14.97
C LEU A 113 -33.65 -17.61 13.74
N VAL A 114 -33.15 -17.23 12.57
CA VAL A 114 -33.91 -17.28 11.32
C VAL A 114 -34.27 -18.72 10.94
N CYS A 115 -33.35 -19.66 11.11
CA CYS A 115 -33.64 -21.08 10.88
C CYS A 115 -34.64 -21.64 11.89
N ALA A 116 -34.57 -21.26 13.17
CA ALA A 116 -35.53 -21.66 14.18
C ALA A 116 -36.94 -21.11 13.88
N HIS A 117 -37.04 -19.82 13.53
CA HIS A 117 -38.29 -19.21 13.10
C HIS A 117 -38.82 -19.84 11.80
N ALA A 118 -37.95 -20.15 10.83
CA ALA A 118 -38.35 -20.86 9.62
C ALA A 118 -38.86 -22.28 9.92
N LEU A 119 -38.28 -22.97 10.91
CA LEU A 119 -38.75 -24.27 11.39
C LEU A 119 -40.13 -24.15 12.05
N GLU A 120 -40.39 -23.12 12.85
CA GLU A 120 -41.73 -22.86 13.42
C GLU A 120 -42.76 -22.57 12.33
N VAL A 121 -42.46 -21.67 11.38
CA VAL A 121 -43.36 -21.33 10.27
C VAL A 121 -43.63 -22.52 9.35
N LEU A 122 -42.64 -23.40 9.10
CA LEU A 122 -42.84 -24.63 8.34
C LEU A 122 -43.64 -25.70 9.11
N CYS A 123 -43.70 -25.62 10.44
CA CYS A 123 -44.49 -26.52 11.27
C CYS A 123 -45.95 -26.06 11.45
N GLU A 124 -46.28 -24.81 11.12
CA GLU A 124 -47.65 -24.27 11.21
C GLU A 124 -48.48 -24.48 9.93
N GLU A 125 -47.90 -24.95 8.82
CA GLU A 125 -48.68 -25.41 7.66
C GLU A 125 -49.15 -26.88 7.85
N GLU A 126 -50.41 -26.96 8.29
CA GLU A 126 -51.39 -28.06 8.23
C GLU A 126 -51.44 -29.13 9.35
N PRO A 127 -52.46 -29.10 10.23
CA PRO A 127 -52.79 -30.22 11.11
C PRO A 127 -53.46 -31.34 10.30
N GLY A 128 -52.68 -32.19 9.62
CA GLY A 128 -53.27 -33.37 8.97
C GLY A 128 -52.52 -34.11 7.86
N SER A 129 -51.19 -34.09 7.73
CA SER A 129 -50.51 -34.90 6.68
C SER A 129 -49.32 -35.75 7.19
N PRO A 130 -49.22 -37.05 6.80
CA PRO A 130 -48.23 -38.01 7.31
C PRO A 130 -46.92 -38.05 6.49
N SER A 131 -46.32 -36.91 6.18
CA SER A 131 -45.08 -36.88 5.39
C SER A 131 -44.12 -35.76 5.78
N CYS A 132 -43.64 -35.77 7.02
CA CYS A 132 -42.53 -34.92 7.45
C CYS A 132 -41.45 -35.76 8.17
N GLN A 133 -40.95 -36.80 7.50
CA GLN A 133 -39.80 -37.60 7.93
C GLN A 133 -38.74 -37.62 6.84
N ARG A 134 -38.06 -36.47 6.69
CA ARG A 134 -36.86 -36.17 5.88
C ARG A 134 -37.04 -34.72 5.47
N LYS A 135 -36.34 -33.76 6.05
CA LYS A 135 -34.93 -33.48 5.74
C LYS A 135 -34.46 -32.46 6.77
N PHE A 136 -33.56 -32.84 7.67
CA PHE A 136 -32.57 -31.89 8.24
C PHE A 136 -31.42 -32.57 8.97
N TYR A 137 -31.44 -33.91 9.13
CA TYR A 137 -30.35 -34.66 9.74
C TYR A 137 -29.10 -34.87 8.85
N SER A 138 -29.01 -34.22 7.68
CA SER A 138 -27.91 -34.41 6.73
C SER A 138 -27.04 -33.18 6.46
N SER A 139 -27.19 -32.10 7.22
CA SER A 139 -26.40 -30.88 7.04
C SER A 139 -25.70 -30.45 8.33
N SER A 140 -25.08 -31.40 9.04
CA SER A 140 -23.99 -31.07 9.96
C SER A 140 -22.68 -31.09 9.18
N PRO A 141 -21.97 -29.97 9.02
CA PRO A 141 -20.55 -30.05 8.74
C PRO A 141 -19.89 -30.61 10.01
N LYS A 142 -19.47 -31.87 9.94
CA LYS A 142 -18.49 -32.41 10.87
C LYS A 142 -17.14 -31.74 10.58
N GLU A 143 -16.31 -31.73 11.62
CA GLU A 143 -14.86 -31.45 11.64
C GLU A 143 -14.49 -29.96 11.75
N SER A 144 -14.03 -29.54 12.93
CA SER A 144 -12.62 -29.68 13.37
C SER A 144 -11.71 -28.81 12.52
N THR A 145 -11.34 -27.67 13.06
CA THR A 145 -10.09 -27.01 12.68
C THR A 145 -9.44 -26.48 13.95
N GLN A 146 -8.64 -27.35 14.56
CA GLN A 146 -7.40 -26.93 15.21
C GLN A 146 -6.52 -26.33 14.11
N PHE A 147 -6.15 -25.06 14.26
CA PHE A 147 -4.86 -24.51 13.88
C PHE A 147 -4.54 -23.35 14.82
#